data_AF-A0A7S2NK44-F1
#
_entry.id   AF-A0A7S2NK44-F1
#
_cell.length_a   1.000
_cell.length_b   1.000
_cell.length_c   1.000
_cell.angle_alpha   90.00
_cell.angle_beta   90.00
_cell.angle_gamma   90.00
#
_symmetry.space_group_name_H-M   'P 1'
#
loop_
_entity.id
_entity.type
_entity.pdbx_description
1 polymer ?
#
loop_
_entity_poly.entity_id
_entity_poly.type
_entity_poly.pdbx_seq_one_letter_code
_entity_poly.pdbx_strand_id
1 'polypeptide(L)'
;KPDEDEEVGMDEEELQLQHTQAIVQRLLLHETVDVMSTEGLLEWYGGMNLPSLEGTDRATLQSIIRKILAWENTPSAELLQQSEKSGVPVGQDMMQQDEDVQQQNLARRLVMHELLEVMTTEALKDWYESLGLVVGQSMKRPDFQRMHRKVLYWQGLS
;
A
#
# COMPACT_ATOMS: atom_id res chain seq x y z
N LYS A 1 -33.76 11.64 -34.30
CA LYS A 1 -32.34 12.00 -34.12
C LYS A 1 -32.03 11.72 -32.66
N PRO A 2 -31.24 10.69 -32.34
CA PRO A 2 -30.67 10.58 -31.00
C PRO A 2 -29.56 11.62 -30.88
N ASP A 3 -29.59 12.38 -29.79
CA ASP A 3 -28.48 13.23 -29.37
C ASP A 3 -27.36 12.32 -28.89
N GLU A 4 -26.18 12.53 -29.46
CA GLU A 4 -24.95 11.81 -29.15
C GLU A 4 -24.50 12.26 -27.76
N ASP A 5 -24.36 11.29 -26.85
CA ASP A 5 -23.67 11.46 -25.59
C ASP A 5 -22.23 11.90 -25.88
N GLU A 6 -21.92 13.19 -25.67
CA GLU A 6 -20.55 13.70 -25.61
C GLU A 6 -19.89 13.11 -24.35
N GLU A 7 -19.24 11.96 -24.50
CA GLU A 7 -18.16 11.57 -23.59
C GLU A 7 -17.08 12.64 -23.70
N VAL A 8 -17.03 13.54 -22.71
CA VAL A 8 -15.91 14.47 -22.50
C VAL A 8 -14.71 13.62 -22.07
N GLY A 9 -13.99 13.09 -23.05
CA GLY A 9 -12.67 12.49 -22.83
C GLY A 9 -11.74 13.56 -22.28
N MET A 10 -11.17 13.32 -21.09
CA MET A 10 -10.09 14.18 -20.57
C MET A 10 -8.97 14.24 -21.59
N ASP A 11 -8.57 15.45 -21.96
CA ASP A 11 -7.48 15.68 -22.90
C ASP A 11 -6.16 15.11 -22.32
N GLU A 12 -5.33 14.53 -23.17
CA GLU A 12 -4.05 13.90 -22.80
C GLU A 12 -3.12 14.85 -22.02
N GLU A 13 -3.24 16.16 -22.27
CA GLU A 13 -2.53 17.23 -21.57
C GLU A 13 -3.02 17.41 -20.11
N GLU A 14 -4.31 17.22 -19.84
CA GLU A 14 -4.88 17.27 -18.50
C GLU A 14 -4.47 16.04 -17.66
N LEU A 15 -4.40 14.87 -18.28
CA LEU A 15 -3.88 13.64 -17.65
C LEU A 15 -2.40 13.79 -17.28
N GLN A 16 -1.57 14.34 -18.17
CA GLN A 16 -0.17 14.62 -17.87
C GLN A 16 0.00 15.65 -16.74
N LEU A 17 -0.86 16.67 -16.70
CA LEU A 17 -0.85 17.67 -15.64
C LEU A 17 -1.20 17.05 -14.28
N GLN A 18 -2.25 16.23 -14.21
CA GLN A 18 -2.64 15.53 -12.98
C GLN A 18 -1.54 14.57 -12.51
N HIS A 19 -0.93 13.83 -13.43
CA HIS A 19 0.19 12.94 -13.11
C HIS A 19 1.38 13.71 -12.53
N THR A 20 1.74 14.83 -13.14
CA THR A 20 2.82 15.70 -12.65
C THR A 20 2.52 16.27 -11.27
N GLN A 21 1.28 16.72 -11.05
CA GLN A 21 0.85 17.22 -9.73
C GLN A 21 0.91 16.13 -8.67
N ALA A 22 0.50 14.90 -8.99
CA ALA A 22 0.58 13.77 -8.07
C ALA A 22 2.03 13.44 -7.69
N ILE A 23 2.97 13.51 -8.63
CA ILE A 23 4.41 13.33 -8.35
C ILE A 23 4.93 14.45 -7.43
N VAL A 24 4.60 15.72 -7.75
CA VAL A 24 5.03 16.87 -6.94
C VAL A 24 4.50 16.77 -5.51
N GLN A 25 3.22 16.42 -5.34
CA GLN A 25 2.64 16.22 -4.01
C GLN A 25 3.34 15.12 -3.22
N ARG A 26 3.71 14.00 -3.87
CA ARG A 26 4.46 12.90 -3.22
C ARG A 26 5.87 13.32 -2.82
N LEU A 27 6.57 14.07 -3.66
CA LEU A 27 7.91 14.60 -3.33
C LEU A 27 7.86 15.60 -2.18
N LEU A 28 6.89 16.53 -2.20
CA LEU A 28 6.67 17.46 -1.10
C LEU A 28 6.33 16.74 0.20
N LEU A 29 5.57 15.66 0.13
CA LEU A 29 5.30 14.85 1.31
C LEU A 29 6.59 14.20 1.83
N HIS A 30 7.41 13.63 0.95
CA HIS A 30 8.68 13.02 1.32
C HIS A 30 9.59 13.99 2.08
N GLU A 31 9.59 15.27 1.71
CA GLU A 31 10.35 16.33 2.41
C GLU A 31 9.72 16.76 3.74
N THR A 32 8.40 16.58 3.91
CA THR A 32 7.66 17.14 5.05
C THR A 32 7.26 16.13 6.13
N VAL A 33 7.39 14.81 5.90
CA VAL A 33 7.09 13.75 6.89
C VAL A 33 7.72 14.01 8.27
N ASP A 34 8.91 14.61 8.30
CA ASP A 34 9.66 14.85 9.53
C ASP A 34 9.04 15.95 10.40
N VAL A 35 8.41 16.92 9.75
CA VAL A 35 7.82 18.11 10.37
C VAL A 35 6.31 18.04 10.49
N MET A 36 5.66 17.08 9.83
CA MET A 36 4.23 16.82 10.00
C MET A 36 3.90 16.43 11.44
N SER A 37 2.74 16.88 11.90
CA SER A 37 2.17 16.43 13.18
C SER A 37 1.77 14.95 13.09
N THR A 38 1.63 14.30 14.24
CA THR A 38 1.14 12.90 14.28
C THR A 38 -0.24 12.80 13.64
N GLU A 39 -1.11 13.77 13.86
CA GLU A 39 -2.46 13.83 13.28
C GLU A 39 -2.39 13.93 11.75
N GLY A 40 -1.52 14.79 11.20
CA GLY A 40 -1.35 14.91 9.76
C GLY A 40 -0.78 13.65 9.11
N LEU A 41 0.13 12.95 9.81
CA LEU A 41 0.65 11.66 9.35
C LEU A 41 -0.44 10.58 9.34
N LEU A 42 -1.31 10.54 10.36
CA LEU A 42 -2.44 9.62 10.43
C LEU A 42 -3.51 9.93 9.38
N GLU A 43 -3.82 11.20 9.15
CA GLU A 43 -4.78 11.64 8.12
C GLU A 43 -4.31 11.24 6.73
N TRP A 44 -3.04 11.51 6.41
CA TRP A 44 -2.47 11.10 5.13
C TRP A 44 -2.51 9.58 4.95
N TYR A 45 -2.07 8.85 5.97
CA TYR A 45 -2.06 7.39 5.95
C TYR A 45 -3.47 6.79 5.81
N GLY A 46 -4.47 7.40 6.46
CA GLY A 46 -5.87 6.98 6.40
C GLY A 46 -6.47 7.02 4.98
N GLY A 47 -5.94 7.88 4.11
CA GLY A 47 -6.35 7.95 2.70
C GLY A 47 -5.94 6.73 1.85
N MET A 48 -5.09 5.84 2.36
CA MET A 48 -4.48 4.77 1.56
C MET A 48 -5.23 3.42 1.59
N ASN A 49 -6.40 3.33 2.24
CA ASN A 49 -7.11 2.06 2.46
C ASN A 49 -6.21 0.97 3.10
N LEU A 50 -5.31 1.40 3.99
CA LEU A 50 -4.41 0.53 4.75
C LEU A 50 -4.93 0.35 6.19
N PRO A 51 -4.53 -0.72 6.90
CA PRO A 51 -4.91 -0.94 8.29
C PRO A 51 -4.60 0.25 9.19
N SER A 52 -5.52 0.64 10.07
CA SER A 52 -5.29 1.75 11.01
C SER A 52 -3.99 1.56 11.81
N LEU A 53 -3.18 2.61 11.86
CA LEU A 53 -1.99 2.71 12.70
C LEU A 53 -2.25 3.50 13.99
N GLU A 54 -3.51 3.71 14.38
CA GLU A 54 -3.84 4.35 15.66
C GLU A 54 -3.14 3.65 16.83
N GLY A 55 -2.53 4.45 17.71
CA GLY A 55 -1.75 3.96 18.85
C GLY A 55 -0.30 3.53 18.52
N THR A 56 0.10 3.58 17.25
CA THR A 56 1.50 3.40 16.85
C THR A 56 2.32 4.64 17.22
N ASP A 57 3.57 4.46 17.64
CA ASP A 57 4.43 5.60 17.95
C ASP A 57 4.77 6.40 16.67
N ARG A 58 5.03 7.70 16.86
CA ARG A 58 5.30 8.63 15.75
C ARG A 58 6.49 8.18 14.88
N ALA A 59 7.54 7.62 15.47
CA ALA A 59 8.73 7.24 14.70
C ALA A 59 8.44 6.04 13.79
N THR A 60 7.67 5.08 14.28
CA THR A 60 7.19 3.95 13.46
C THR A 60 6.26 4.44 12.34
N LEU A 61 5.32 5.35 12.64
CA LEU A 61 4.43 5.94 11.63
C LEU A 61 5.22 6.68 10.53
N GLN A 62 6.20 7.50 10.91
CA GLN A 62 7.09 8.17 9.96
C GLN A 62 7.88 7.17 9.12
N SER A 63 8.42 6.12 9.75
CA SER A 63 9.19 5.07 9.06
C SER A 63 8.34 4.38 7.99
N ILE A 64 7.09 4.03 8.31
CA ILE A 64 6.16 3.39 7.38
C ILE A 64 5.82 4.33 6.22
N ILE A 65 5.48 5.59 6.51
CA ILE A 65 5.14 6.57 5.46
C ILE A 65 6.32 6.82 4.53
N ARG A 66 7.55 6.93 5.05
CA ARG A 66 8.75 7.05 4.20
C ARG A 66 8.95 5.82 3.31
N LYS A 67 8.73 4.61 3.83
CA LYS A 67 8.83 3.38 3.03
C LYS A 67 7.77 3.35 1.93
N ILE A 68 6.53 3.71 2.24
CA ILE A 68 5.44 3.82 1.26
C ILE A 68 5.86 4.79 0.14
N LEU A 69 6.25 6.01 0.49
CA LEU A 69 6.65 7.04 -0.47
C LEU A 69 7.85 6.62 -1.32
N ALA A 70 8.83 5.94 -0.72
CA ALA A 70 9.96 5.41 -1.45
C ALA A 70 9.50 4.36 -2.47
N TRP A 71 8.68 3.40 -2.04
CA TRP A 71 8.22 2.31 -2.90
C TRP A 71 7.29 2.74 -4.03
N GLU A 72 6.43 3.73 -3.81
CA GLU A 72 5.58 4.29 -4.87
C GLU A 72 6.36 4.97 -6.02
N ASN A 73 7.63 5.30 -5.80
CA ASN A 73 8.50 5.90 -6.82
C ASN A 73 9.62 4.94 -7.27
N THR A 74 9.65 3.71 -6.73
CA THR A 74 10.67 2.71 -7.04
C THR A 74 10.19 1.85 -8.21
N PRO A 75 10.99 1.63 -9.28
CA PRO A 75 10.62 0.76 -10.39
C PRO A 75 10.27 -0.67 -9.94
N SER A 76 9.41 -1.36 -10.69
CA SER A 76 8.94 -2.71 -10.34
C SER A 76 10.11 -3.69 -10.13
N ALA A 77 11.15 -3.61 -10.96
CA ALA A 77 12.34 -4.45 -10.87
C ALA A 77 13.07 -4.33 -9.51
N GLU A 78 13.14 -3.12 -8.96
CA GLU A 78 13.76 -2.89 -7.64
C GLU A 78 12.83 -3.33 -6.50
N LEU A 79 11.51 -3.12 -6.65
CA LEU A 79 10.52 -3.61 -5.70
C LEU A 79 10.46 -5.14 -5.66
N LEU A 80 10.69 -5.83 -6.78
CA LEU A 80 10.84 -7.28 -6.84
C LEU A 80 12.04 -7.75 -6.01
N GLN A 81 13.21 -7.14 -6.21
CA GLN A 81 14.40 -7.46 -5.41
C GLN A 81 14.15 -7.21 -3.92
N GLN A 82 13.45 -6.13 -3.58
CA GLN A 82 13.10 -5.85 -2.19
C GLN A 82 12.13 -6.89 -1.63
N SER A 83 11.15 -7.33 -2.42
CA SER A 83 10.21 -8.39 -2.04
C SER A 83 10.92 -9.70 -1.77
N GLU A 84 11.87 -10.08 -2.62
CA GLU A 84 12.73 -11.26 -2.41
C GLU A 84 13.55 -11.17 -1.12
N LYS A 85 14.20 -10.02 -0.88
CA LYS A 85 14.99 -9.77 0.35
C LYS A 85 14.13 -9.85 1.61
N SER A 86 12.90 -9.35 1.55
CA SER A 86 11.95 -9.37 2.66
C SER A 86 11.18 -10.70 2.77
N GLY A 87 11.40 -11.66 1.87
CA GLY A 87 10.67 -12.94 1.86
C GLY A 87 9.18 -12.80 1.56
N VAL A 88 8.79 -11.73 0.87
CA VAL A 88 7.41 -11.46 0.43
C VAL A 88 7.16 -12.22 -0.87
N PRO A 89 6.20 -13.16 -0.91
CA PRO A 89 5.91 -13.92 -2.12
C PRO A 89 5.40 -13.02 -3.26
N VAL A 90 6.04 -13.16 -4.42
CA VAL A 90 5.65 -12.54 -5.69
C VAL A 90 5.16 -13.65 -6.62
N GLY A 91 3.97 -13.48 -7.19
CA GLY A 91 3.40 -14.43 -8.13
C GLY A 91 3.95 -14.32 -9.55
N GLN A 92 3.77 -15.37 -10.35
CA GLN A 92 4.12 -15.33 -11.77
C GLN A 92 3.22 -14.37 -12.56
N ASP A 93 1.94 -14.26 -12.18
CA ASP A 93 0.97 -13.38 -12.85
C ASP A 93 1.31 -11.90 -12.65
N MET A 94 1.99 -11.58 -11.54
CA MET A 94 2.47 -10.21 -11.28
C MET A 94 3.57 -9.79 -12.25
N MET A 95 4.28 -10.73 -12.87
CA MET A 95 5.30 -10.45 -13.90
C MET A 95 4.70 -10.20 -15.29
N GLN A 96 3.40 -10.46 -15.47
CA GLN A 96 2.68 -10.27 -16.73
C GLN A 96 1.84 -8.99 -16.74
N GLN A 97 1.85 -8.23 -15.64
CA GLN A 97 1.13 -6.97 -15.51
C GLN A 97 1.90 -5.83 -16.17
N ASP A 98 1.18 -4.78 -16.54
CA ASP A 98 1.79 -3.51 -16.93
C ASP A 98 2.66 -2.95 -15.79
N GLU A 99 3.73 -2.24 -16.12
CA GLU A 99 4.73 -1.75 -15.16
C GLU A 99 4.08 -0.97 -14.00
N ASP A 100 3.17 -0.06 -14.29
CA ASP A 100 2.49 0.75 -13.26
C ASP A 100 1.65 -0.12 -12.31
N VAL A 101 0.97 -1.12 -12.84
CA VAL A 101 0.14 -2.05 -12.06
C VAL A 101 1.04 -2.96 -11.21
N GLN A 102 2.11 -3.47 -11.80
CA GLN A 102 3.10 -4.29 -11.13
C GLN A 102 3.77 -3.51 -9.98
N GLN A 103 4.20 -2.27 -10.25
CA GLN A 103 4.81 -1.38 -9.28
C GLN A 103 3.89 -1.14 -8.09
N GLN A 104 2.64 -0.74 -8.34
CA GLN A 104 1.65 -0.48 -7.28
C GLN A 104 1.35 -1.74 -6.45
N ASN A 105 1.20 -2.90 -7.10
CA ASN A 105 0.95 -4.15 -6.40
C ASN A 105 2.13 -4.58 -5.53
N LEU A 106 3.36 -4.46 -6.02
CA LEU A 106 4.56 -4.77 -5.26
C LEU A 106 4.75 -3.83 -4.07
N ALA A 107 4.60 -2.52 -4.29
CA ALA A 107 4.66 -1.52 -3.24
C ALA A 107 3.62 -1.83 -2.15
N ARG A 108 2.36 -2.09 -2.53
CA ARG A 108 1.30 -2.44 -1.59
C ARG A 108 1.61 -3.70 -0.79
N ARG A 109 2.16 -4.74 -1.43
CA ARG A 109 2.54 -5.99 -0.74
C ARG A 109 3.65 -5.76 0.28
N LEU A 110 4.67 -4.98 -0.08
CA LEU A 110 5.76 -4.62 0.82
C LEU A 110 5.26 -3.80 2.03
N VAL A 111 4.37 -2.83 1.80
CA VAL A 111 3.72 -2.06 2.86
C VAL A 111 2.94 -2.98 3.79
N MET A 112 2.12 -3.86 3.23
CA MET A 112 1.35 -4.79 4.04
C MET A 112 2.22 -5.72 4.88
N HIS A 113 3.35 -6.15 4.34
CA HIS A 113 4.32 -6.95 5.07
C HIS A 113 4.91 -6.20 6.27
N GLU A 114 5.30 -4.93 6.09
CA GLU A 114 5.80 -4.09 7.20
C GLU A 114 4.75 -3.85 8.27
N LEU A 115 3.50 -3.62 7.87
CA LEU A 115 2.40 -3.39 8.79
C LEU A 115 2.16 -4.60 9.71
N LEU A 116 2.29 -5.82 9.20
CA LEU A 116 2.16 -7.02 10.02
C LEU A 116 3.24 -7.15 11.11
N GLU A 117 4.42 -6.59 10.86
CA GLU A 117 5.53 -6.65 11.83
C GLU A 117 5.38 -5.59 12.93
N VAL A 118 4.77 -4.46 12.62
CA VAL A 118 4.67 -3.33 13.56
C VAL A 118 3.34 -3.29 14.33
N MET A 119 2.23 -3.75 13.73
CA MET A 119 0.90 -3.63 14.33
C MET A 119 0.68 -4.56 15.52
N THR A 120 -0.09 -4.10 16.51
CA THR A 120 -0.53 -4.94 17.62
C THR A 120 -1.43 -6.08 17.15
N THR A 121 -1.58 -7.13 17.97
CA THR A 121 -2.44 -8.26 17.59
C THR A 121 -3.90 -7.82 17.50
N GLU A 122 -4.29 -6.86 18.34
CA GLU A 122 -5.61 -6.24 18.39
C GLU A 122 -5.89 -5.46 17.10
N ALA A 123 -4.96 -4.59 16.68
CA ALA A 123 -5.13 -3.84 15.43
C ALA A 123 -5.18 -4.76 14.20
N LEU A 124 -4.44 -5.89 14.22
CA LEU A 124 -4.54 -6.91 13.18
C LEU A 124 -5.88 -7.64 13.20
N LYS A 125 -6.47 -7.91 14.38
CA LYS A 125 -7.82 -8.49 14.47
C LYS A 125 -8.84 -7.56 13.85
N ASP A 126 -8.88 -6.31 14.30
CA ASP A 126 -9.84 -5.31 13.83
C ASP A 126 -9.74 -5.12 12.31
N TRP A 127 -8.51 -5.06 11.78
CA TRP A 127 -8.31 -4.95 10.34
C TRP A 127 -8.83 -6.17 9.57
N TYR A 128 -8.48 -7.39 9.98
CA TYR A 128 -8.96 -8.59 9.30
C TYR A 128 -10.49 -8.74 9.40
N GLU A 129 -11.09 -8.38 10.53
CA GLU A 129 -12.55 -8.34 10.69
C GLU A 129 -13.20 -7.29 9.77
N SER A 130 -12.56 -6.12 9.58
CA SER A 130 -13.04 -5.10 8.63
C SER A 130 -13.05 -5.58 7.17
N LEU A 131 -12.20 -6.55 6.83
CA LEU A 131 -12.18 -7.24 5.53
C LEU A 131 -13.19 -8.38 5.43
N GLY A 132 -14.02 -8.59 6.47
CA GLY A 132 -14.98 -9.70 6.54
C GLY A 132 -14.35 -11.07 6.83
N LEU A 133 -13.09 -11.12 7.30
CA LEU A 133 -12.41 -12.36 7.63
C LEU A 133 -12.72 -12.76 9.07
N VAL A 134 -13.05 -14.04 9.30
CA VAL A 134 -13.34 -14.55 10.64
C VAL A 134 -12.03 -14.77 11.39
N VAL A 135 -11.82 -13.98 12.45
CA VAL A 135 -10.61 -14.05 13.28
C VAL A 135 -10.94 -14.72 14.60
N GLY A 136 -10.19 -15.77 14.96
CA GLY A 136 -10.37 -16.46 16.23
C GLY A 136 -9.88 -15.63 17.41
N GLN A 137 -10.61 -15.66 18.53
CA GLN A 137 -10.22 -15.00 19.79
C GLN A 137 -8.79 -15.39 20.25
N SER A 138 -8.36 -16.62 19.98
CA SER A 138 -7.05 -17.17 20.31
C SER A 138 -5.94 -16.91 19.29
N MET A 139 -6.23 -16.21 18.19
CA MET A 139 -5.21 -15.92 17.16
C MET A 139 -4.12 -15.02 17.71
N LYS A 140 -2.88 -15.41 17.44
CA LYS A 140 -1.66 -14.69 17.79
C LYS A 140 -1.02 -14.14 16.52
N ARG A 141 -0.09 -13.19 16.66
CA ARG A 141 0.67 -12.62 15.53
C ARG A 141 1.20 -13.66 14.51
N PRO A 142 1.79 -14.81 14.90
CA PRO A 142 2.25 -15.81 13.93
C PRO A 142 1.13 -16.39 13.05
N ASP A 143 -0.12 -16.38 13.52
CA ASP A 143 -1.27 -16.85 12.76
C ASP A 143 -1.65 -15.83 11.68
N PHE A 144 -1.63 -14.53 11.99
CA PHE A 144 -1.82 -13.46 11.00
C PHE A 144 -0.74 -13.45 9.94
N GLN A 145 0.54 -13.58 10.33
CA GLN A 145 1.65 -13.69 9.38
C GLN A 145 1.48 -14.91 8.46
N ARG A 146 1.05 -16.05 9.01
CA ARG A 146 0.80 -17.26 8.22
C ARG A 146 -0.36 -17.07 7.26
N MET A 147 -1.45 -16.47 7.71
CA MET A 147 -2.63 -16.20 6.88
C MET A 147 -2.30 -15.22 5.77
N HIS A 148 -1.59 -14.13 6.08
CA HIS A 148 -1.14 -13.16 5.08
C HIS A 148 -0.24 -13.80 4.02
N ARG A 149 0.78 -14.57 4.45
CA ARG A 149 1.65 -15.30 3.50
C ARG A 149 0.84 -16.23 2.60
N LYS A 150 -0.17 -16.92 3.14
CA LYS A 150 -1.09 -17.74 2.33
C LYS A 150 -1.86 -16.89 1.33
N VAL A 151 -2.45 -15.77 1.75
CA VAL A 151 -3.19 -14.85 0.85
C VAL A 151 -2.27 -14.37 -0.29
N LEU A 152 -1.08 -13.90 0.04
CA LEU A 152 -0.09 -13.44 -0.95
C LEU A 152 0.34 -14.54 -1.92
N TYR A 153 0.47 -15.77 -1.42
CA TYR A 153 0.82 -16.94 -2.22
C TYR A 153 -0.32 -17.35 -3.15
N TRP A 154 -1.56 -17.40 -2.66
CA TRP A 154 -2.74 -17.70 -3.49
C TRP A 154 -2.93 -16.65 -4.59
N GLN A 155 -2.85 -15.36 -4.24
CA GLN A 155 -2.88 -14.26 -5.20
C GLN A 155 -1.66 -14.23 -6.14
N GLY A 156 -0.63 -15.03 -5.88
CA GLY A 156 0.53 -15.15 -6.78
C GLY A 156 0.52 -16.40 -7.66
N LEU A 157 -0.46 -17.28 -7.46
CA LEU A 157 -0.69 -18.50 -8.26
C LEU A 157 -1.96 -18.39 -9.14
N SER A 158 -2.65 -17.25 -9.10
CA SER A 158 -3.94 -17.01 -9.77
C SER A 158 -3.77 -16.03 -10.91
#